data_AF-A0A3D9GHU8-F1
#
_entry.id   AF-A0A3D9GHU8-F1
#
_cell.length_a   1.000
_cell.length_b   1.000
_cell.length_c   1.000
_cell.angle_alpha   90.00
_cell.angle_beta   90.00
_cell.angle_gamma   90.00
#
_symmetry.space_group_name_H-M   'P 1'
#
loop_
_entity.id
_entity.type
_entity.pdbx_description
1 polymer ?
#
loop_
_entity_poly.entity_id
_entity_poly.type
_entity_poly.pdbx_seq_one_letter_code
_entity_poly.pdbx_strand_id
1 'polypeptide(L)'
;MTEEQRRRAFQKVKTYSNNKFWSWMNFIHSRAYAKAEQHYLEAMDIVLQPKQKKAVMAKAKEIREQWDGMVTVTLEDTEGSELQSLGV
;
A
#
# COMPACT_ATOMS: atom_id res chain seq x y z
N MET A 1 -5.36 2.91 -20.90
CA MET A 1 -5.91 4.28 -21.07
C MET A 1 -5.80 4.68 -22.52
N THR A 2 -6.84 5.28 -23.08
CA THR A 2 -6.78 5.89 -24.42
C THR A 2 -5.90 7.15 -24.40
N GLU A 3 -5.51 7.65 -25.57
CA GLU A 3 -4.72 8.89 -25.68
C GLU A 3 -5.43 10.10 -25.09
N GLU A 4 -6.74 10.22 -25.32
CA GLU A 4 -7.56 11.30 -24.77
C GLU A 4 -7.60 11.26 -23.24
N GLN A 5 -7.74 10.06 -22.65
CA GLN A 5 -7.70 9.89 -21.19
C GLN A 5 -6.34 10.28 -20.61
N ARG A 6 -5.24 9.92 -21.28
CA ARG A 6 -3.88 10.29 -20.86
C ARG A 6 -3.69 11.81 -20.90
N ARG A 7 -4.14 12.47 -21.97
CA ARG A 7 -4.08 13.93 -22.11
C ARG A 7 -4.91 14.65 -21.04
N ARG A 8 -6.14 14.20 -20.77
CA ARG A 8 -7.00 14.79 -19.72
C ARG A 8 -6.38 14.65 -18.33
N ALA A 9 -5.82 13.47 -18.01
CA ALA A 9 -5.11 13.26 -16.75
C ALA A 9 -3.90 14.20 -16.63
N PHE A 10 -3.09 14.32 -17.67
CA PHE A 10 -1.93 15.22 -17.71
C PHE A 10 -2.31 16.69 -17.48
N GLN A 11 -3.34 17.18 -18.16
CA GLN A 11 -3.81 18.56 -17.96
C GLN A 11 -4.34 18.78 -16.55
N LYS A 12 -5.06 17.80 -15.98
CA LYS A 12 -5.55 17.88 -14.60
C LYS A 12 -4.42 17.95 -13.58
N VAL A 13 -3.35 17.19 -13.77
CA VAL A 13 -2.20 17.19 -12.85
C VAL A 13 -1.47 18.53 -12.86
N LYS A 14 -1.37 19.20 -14.01
CA LYS A 14 -0.76 20.52 -14.14
C LYS A 14 -1.46 21.63 -13.35
N THR A 15 -2.75 21.47 -13.04
CA THR A 15 -3.50 22.47 -12.26
C THR A 15 -3.38 22.27 -10.76
N TYR A 16 -2.65 21.25 -10.30
CA TYR A 16 -2.48 20.99 -8.88
C TYR A 16 -1.46 21.93 -8.25
N SER A 17 -1.75 22.37 -7.02
CA SER A 17 -0.71 22.92 -6.14
C SER A 17 0.27 21.81 -5.74
N ASN A 18 1.47 22.17 -5.29
CA ASN A 18 2.52 21.22 -4.90
C ASN A 18 2.00 20.17 -3.88
N ASN A 19 1.33 20.61 -2.81
CA ASN A 19 0.78 19.69 -1.80
C ASN A 19 -0.28 18.74 -2.39
N LYS A 20 -1.15 19.26 -3.27
CA LYS A 20 -2.19 18.46 -3.92
C LYS A 20 -1.59 17.45 -4.91
N PHE A 21 -0.51 17.82 -5.59
CA PHE A 21 0.23 16.93 -6.45
C PHE A 21 0.81 15.75 -5.68
N TRP A 22 1.53 15.99 -4.58
CA TRP A 22 2.11 14.90 -3.80
C TRP A 22 1.05 14.03 -3.11
N SER A 23 -0.02 14.62 -2.60
CA SER A 23 -1.16 13.85 -2.07
C SER A 23 -1.77 12.94 -3.14
N TRP A 24 -1.96 13.44 -4.36
CA TRP A 24 -2.45 12.64 -5.48
C TRP A 24 -1.45 11.55 -5.90
N MET A 25 -0.15 11.86 -5.96
CA MET A 25 0.90 10.87 -6.27
C MET A 25 0.92 9.75 -5.24
N ASN A 26 0.86 10.08 -3.94
CA ASN A 26 0.78 9.10 -2.86
C ASN A 26 -0.44 8.19 -3.02
N PHE A 27 -1.61 8.77 -3.29
CA PHE A 27 -2.83 8.00 -3.55
C PHE A 27 -2.68 7.03 -4.73
N ILE A 28 -2.09 7.48 -5.86
CA ILE A 28 -1.88 6.63 -7.02
C ILE A 28 -0.88 5.50 -6.71
N HIS A 29 0.22 5.81 -6.01
CA HIS A 29 1.18 4.80 -5.60
C HIS A 29 0.58 3.77 -4.66
N SER A 30 -0.16 4.20 -3.62
CA SER A 30 -0.86 3.27 -2.71
C SER A 30 -1.81 2.34 -3.47
N ARG A 31 -2.55 2.85 -4.45
CA ARG A 31 -3.42 2.03 -5.29
C ARG A 31 -2.65 1.05 -6.16
N ALA A 32 -1.51 1.47 -6.72
CA ALA A 32 -0.65 0.60 -7.53
C ALA A 32 -0.08 -0.55 -6.69
N TYR A 33 0.39 -0.25 -5.47
CA TYR A 33 0.86 -1.26 -4.53
C TYR A 33 -0.23 -2.25 -4.15
N ALA A 34 -1.41 -1.76 -3.75
CA ALA A 34 -2.54 -2.63 -3.41
C ALA A 34 -2.95 -3.54 -4.58
N LYS A 35 -2.89 -3.01 -5.82
CA LYS A 35 -3.20 -3.80 -7.01
C LYS A 35 -2.11 -4.83 -7.32
N ALA A 36 -0.85 -4.50 -7.11
CA ALA A 36 0.26 -5.43 -7.26
C ALA A 36 0.16 -6.58 -6.24
N GLU A 37 -0.13 -6.26 -4.97
CA GLU A 37 -0.39 -7.26 -3.93
C GLU A 37 -1.53 -8.21 -4.33
N GLN A 38 -2.65 -7.65 -4.82
CA GLN A 38 -3.76 -8.46 -5.32
C GLN A 38 -3.32 -9.41 -6.44
N HIS A 39 -2.57 -8.92 -7.42
CA HIS A 39 -2.09 -9.76 -8.53
C HIS A 39 -1.15 -10.87 -8.07
N TYR A 40 -0.27 -10.60 -7.10
CA TYR A 40 0.58 -11.65 -6.53
C TYR A 40 -0.22 -12.66 -5.73
N LEU A 41 -1.25 -12.23 -4.98
CA LEU A 41 -2.17 -13.15 -4.28
C LEU A 41 -2.91 -14.06 -5.27
N GLU A 42 -3.47 -13.48 -6.33
CA GLU A 42 -4.15 -14.23 -7.39
C GLU A 42 -3.20 -15.21 -8.10
N ALA A 43 -1.99 -14.77 -8.44
CA ALA A 43 -0.98 -15.63 -9.05
C ALA A 43 -0.56 -16.77 -8.12
N MET A 44 -0.40 -16.49 -6.81
CA MET A 44 -0.11 -17.52 -5.82
C MET A 44 -1.24 -18.53 -5.68
N ASP A 45 -2.51 -18.11 -5.77
CA ASP A 45 -3.65 -19.04 -5.72
C ASP A 45 -3.73 -19.97 -6.94
N ILE A 46 -3.26 -19.50 -8.10
CA ILE A 46 -3.26 -20.31 -9.34
C ILE A 46 -2.07 -21.28 -9.35
N VAL A 47 -0.88 -20.81 -8.96
CA VAL A 47 0.38 -21.54 -9.18
C VAL A 47 0.78 -22.40 -7.99
N LEU A 48 0.47 -21.99 -6.76
CA LEU A 48 0.98 -22.62 -5.55
C LEU A 48 -0.07 -23.48 -4.85
N GLN A 49 0.39 -24.52 -4.16
CA GLN A 49 -0.46 -25.24 -3.23
C GLN A 49 -0.76 -24.36 -1.99
N PRO A 50 -1.89 -24.55 -1.29
CA PRO A 50 -2.28 -23.71 -0.15
C PRO A 50 -1.21 -23.61 0.96
N LYS A 51 -0.46 -24.69 1.21
CA LYS A 51 0.63 -24.71 2.19
C LYS A 51 1.81 -23.82 1.78
N GLN A 52 2.16 -23.83 0.49
CA GLN A 52 3.25 -23.01 -0.06
C GLN A 52 2.85 -21.54 -0.10
N LYS A 53 1.62 -21.22 -0.50
CA LYS A 53 1.08 -19.84 -0.43
C LYS A 53 1.19 -19.27 0.99
N LYS A 54 0.76 -20.02 2.01
CA LYS A 54 0.88 -19.60 3.42
C LYS A 54 2.34 -19.32 3.83
N ALA A 55 3.27 -20.18 3.41
CA ALA A 55 4.69 -19.98 3.70
C ALA A 55 5.27 -18.72 3.04
N VAL A 56 4.91 -18.46 1.77
CA VAL A 56 5.32 -17.24 1.05
C VAL A 56 4.74 -15.98 1.72
N MET A 57 3.45 -15.98 2.08
CA MET A 57 2.84 -14.85 2.78
C MET A 57 3.48 -14.59 4.15
N ALA A 58 3.78 -15.64 4.91
CA ALA A 58 4.47 -15.51 6.19
C ALA A 58 5.87 -14.90 6.03
N LYS A 59 6.62 -15.34 5.01
CA LYS A 59 7.95 -14.79 4.71
C LYS A 59 7.88 -13.35 4.21
N ALA A 60 6.87 -13.00 3.41
CA ALA A 60 6.64 -11.62 2.97
C ALA A 60 6.37 -10.68 4.16
N LYS A 61 5.60 -11.14 5.15
CA LYS A 61 5.38 -10.41 6.41
C LYS A 61 6.69 -10.20 7.18
N GLU A 62 7.49 -11.25 7.31
CA GLU A 62 8.79 -11.21 7.99
C GLU A 62 9.77 -10.23 7.34
N ILE A 63 9.90 -10.26 6.00
CA ILE A 63 10.76 -9.30 5.26
C ILE A 63 10.32 -7.87 5.55
N ARG A 64 9.03 -7.60 5.42
CA ARG A 64 8.48 -6.27 5.61
C ARG A 64 8.70 -5.74 7.04
N GLU A 65 8.49 -6.58 8.05
CA GLU A 65 8.54 -6.15 9.46
C GLU A 65 9.97 -6.16 10.02
N GLN A 66 10.77 -7.16 9.68
CA GLN A 66 12.09 -7.37 10.27
C GLN A 66 13.23 -6.76 9.45
N TRP A 67 13.12 -6.75 8.12
CA TRP A 67 14.21 -6.30 7.25
C TRP A 67 13.99 -4.86 6.78
N ASP A 68 12.75 -4.52 6.42
CA ASP A 68 12.41 -3.18 5.95
C ASP A 68 11.96 -2.24 7.10
N GLY A 69 11.76 -2.78 8.31
CA GLY A 69 11.31 -2.01 9.49
C GLY A 69 9.91 -1.41 9.34
N MET A 70 9.12 -1.87 8.37
CA MET A 70 7.75 -1.42 8.11
C MET A 70 6.76 -2.24 8.93
N VAL A 71 6.79 -2.04 10.25
CA VAL A 71 5.82 -2.66 11.15
C VAL A 71 4.41 -2.23 10.75
N THR A 72 3.50 -3.19 10.62
CA THR A 72 2.07 -2.85 10.54
C THR A 72 1.62 -2.39 11.90
N VAL A 73 1.40 -1.08 12.03
CA VAL A 73 0.66 -0.51 13.14
C VAL A 73 -0.76 -1.06 13.04
N THR A 74 -1.12 -1.98 13.93
CA THR A 74 -2.51 -2.42 14.06
C THR A 74 -3.28 -1.35 14.86
N LEU A 75 -4.62 -1.36 14.77
CA LEU A 75 -5.47 -0.44 15.56
C LEU A 75 -5.14 -0.49 17.06
N GLU A 76 -4.75 -1.67 17.56
CA GLU A 76 -4.32 -1.90 18.94
C GLU A 76 -3.05 -1.11 19.32
N ASP A 77 -2.10 -0.94 18.38
CA ASP A 77 -0.89 -0.13 18.58
C ASP A 77 -1.18 1.39 18.58
N THR A 78 -2.31 1.79 17.97
CA THR A 78 -2.69 3.21 17.82
C THR A 78 -3.45 3.71 19.05
N GLU A 79 -4.25 2.86 19.70
CA GLU A 79 -4.98 3.19 20.93
C GLU A 79 -4.05 3.47 22.13
N GLY A 80 -2.93 2.75 22.24
CA GLY A 80 -1.94 2.99 23.31
C GLY A 80 -1.17 4.32 23.17
N SER A 81 -1.02 4.81 21.94
CA SER A 81 -0.25 6.02 21.63
C SER A 81 -1.04 7.30 21.92
N GLU A 82 -2.35 7.30 21.65
CA GLU A 82 -3.22 8.44 21.94
C GLU A 82 -3.45 8.61 23.46
N LEU A 83 -3.57 7.51 24.22
CA LEU A 83 -3.72 7.54 25.67
C LEU A 83 -2.48 8.06 26.41
N GLN A 84 -1.25 7.78 25.93
CA GLN A 84 -0.03 8.37 26.51
C GLN A 84 0.11 9.87 26.19
N SER A 85 -0.38 10.33 25.05
CA SER A 85 -0.33 11.74 24.65
C SER A 85 -1.33 12.63 25.40
N LEU A 86 -2.37 12.03 26.01
CA LEU A 86 -3.43 12.71 26.75
C LEU A 86 -3.32 12.60 28.27
N GLY A 87 -2.15 12.21 28.79
CA GLY A 87 -1.72 12.46 30.17
C GLY A 87 -2.81 12.42 31.24
N VAL A 88 -3.24 11.21 31.61
CA VAL A 88 -3.91 10.94 32.89
C VAL A 88 -3.10 9.91 33.65
#